data_AF-A0A8H4XRZ5-F1
#
_entry.id   AF-A0A8H4XRZ5-F1
#
_cell.length_a   1.000
_cell.length_b   1.000
_cell.length_c   1.000
_cell.angle_alpha   90.00
_cell.angle_beta   90.00
_cell.angle_gamma   90.00
#
_symmetry.space_group_name_H-M   'P 1'
#
loop_
_entity.id
_entity.type
_entity.pdbx_description
1 polymer ?
#
loop_
_entity_poly.entity_id
_entity_poly.type
_entity_poly.pdbx_seq_one_letter_code
_entity_poly.pdbx_strand_id
1 'polypeptide(L)'
;MDTALSVVVSASGAHGEPEIIDLPVQDSIVTEPITFYSKDFTRVRLLFDLVPTYAGSTNQIVGRAVALLSSIRPSVGSNRISLQGDITVPIIAANTLEVIGTLTFNFLVVTPFSHPKMSLNHDQTYWKTVTAPMVIGHRGLCKNFASRRSLQLGENTVQSFIAAANLGASYVEFGTLIVRLKLDIYPY
;
A
#
# COMPACT_ATOMS: atom_id res chain seq x y z
N MET A 1 18.40 -6.45 34.14
CA MET A 1 16.97 -6.43 33.82
C MET A 1 16.86 -5.81 32.45
N ASP A 2 16.55 -6.61 31.43
CA ASP A 2 16.38 -6.11 30.07
C ASP A 2 15.05 -5.35 30.00
N THR A 3 15.10 -4.04 29.78
CA THR A 3 13.92 -3.23 29.57
C THR A 3 13.39 -3.49 28.16
N ALA A 4 12.15 -3.97 28.05
CA ALA A 4 11.47 -4.06 26.76
C ALA A 4 11.34 -2.65 26.14
N LEU A 5 11.63 -2.55 24.85
CA LEU A 5 11.62 -1.30 24.10
C LEU A 5 10.61 -1.37 22.96
N SER A 6 10.05 -0.23 22.61
CA SER A 6 9.15 -0.06 21.47
C SER A 6 9.62 1.15 20.64
N VAL A 7 9.33 1.12 19.34
CA VAL A 7 9.58 2.23 18.43
C VAL A 7 8.24 2.87 18.08
N VAL A 8 8.11 4.16 18.38
CA VAL A 8 6.98 4.99 17.95
C VAL A 8 7.33 5.66 16.64
N VAL A 9 6.60 5.34 15.58
CA VAL A 9 6.74 5.93 14.25
C VAL A 9 5.72 7.05 14.11
N SER A 10 6.19 8.26 13.85
CA SER A 10 5.31 9.42 13.61
C SER A 10 5.85 10.31 12.49
N ALA A 11 5.01 11.20 11.97
CA ALA A 11 5.38 12.12 10.92
C ALA A 11 5.08 13.58 11.28
N SER A 12 6.05 14.46 11.08
CA SER A 12 5.86 15.91 11.10
C SER A 12 5.72 16.44 9.67
N GLY A 13 4.79 17.36 9.42
CA GLY A 13 4.49 17.85 8.07
C GLY A 13 3.59 16.93 7.24
N ALA A 14 3.00 15.92 7.88
CA ALA A 14 1.98 15.03 7.34
C ALA A 14 0.87 14.81 8.39
N HIS A 15 -0.25 14.26 7.96
CA HIS A 15 -1.37 13.82 8.79
C HIS A 15 -1.43 12.29 8.79
N GLY A 16 -1.65 11.70 9.96
CA GLY A 16 -1.76 10.25 10.15
C GLY A 16 -1.52 9.93 11.62
N GLU A 17 -2.06 8.81 12.08
CA GLU A 17 -1.88 8.39 13.46
C GLU A 17 -0.48 7.79 13.65
N PRO A 18 0.20 8.08 14.77
CA PRO A 18 1.43 7.40 15.12
C PRO A 18 1.21 5.90 15.30
N GLU A 19 2.22 5.12 14.95
CA GLU A 19 2.20 3.66 15.11
C GLU A 19 3.28 3.22 16.09
N ILE A 20 2.98 2.22 16.93
CA ILE A 20 3.89 1.71 17.95
C ILE A 20 4.25 0.28 17.61
N ILE A 21 5.55 0.01 17.52
CA ILE A 21 6.11 -1.30 17.18
C ILE A 21 6.93 -1.80 18.37
N ASP A 22 6.50 -2.89 19.00
CA ASP A 22 7.24 -3.51 20.09
C ASP A 22 8.46 -4.28 19.56
N LEU A 23 9.60 -4.16 20.26
CA LEU A 23 10.83 -4.86 19.93
C LEU A 23 11.00 -6.14 20.78
N PRO A 24 11.61 -7.21 20.24
CA PRO A 24 12.10 -7.34 18.87
C PRO A 24 10.94 -7.40 17.86
N VAL A 25 11.17 -6.81 16.68
CA VAL A 25 10.21 -6.88 15.59
C VAL A 25 9.99 -8.36 15.25
N GLN A 26 8.79 -8.88 15.51
CA GLN A 26 8.46 -10.24 15.11
C GLN A 26 8.39 -10.29 13.58
N ASP A 27 8.86 -11.37 12.95
CA ASP A 27 8.85 -11.54 11.48
C ASP A 27 7.47 -11.37 10.82
N SER A 28 6.40 -11.36 11.64
CA SER A 28 5.00 -11.16 11.27
C SER A 28 4.53 -9.70 11.27
N ILE A 29 5.37 -8.74 11.65
CA ILE A 29 5.05 -7.30 11.63
C ILE A 29 5.34 -6.81 10.21
N VAL A 30 4.43 -6.34 9.36
CA VAL A 30 3.01 -6.04 9.43
C VAL A 30 2.62 -6.02 7.94
N THR A 31 1.57 -6.73 7.52
CA THR A 31 1.10 -6.71 6.11
C THR A 31 0.57 -5.34 5.66
N GLU A 32 0.38 -4.41 6.59
CA GLU A 32 -0.22 -3.10 6.36
C GLU A 32 0.82 -1.96 6.42
N PRO A 33 0.97 -1.17 5.35
CA PRO A 33 1.92 -0.07 5.37
C PRO A 33 1.48 1.04 6.34
N ILE A 34 2.42 1.51 7.18
CA ILE A 34 2.25 2.74 7.97
C ILE A 34 2.00 3.90 7.00
N THR A 35 0.84 4.54 7.10
CA THR A 35 0.40 5.52 6.09
C THR A 35 0.29 6.93 6.67
N PHE A 36 1.01 7.86 6.04
CA PHE A 36 0.92 9.29 6.33
C PHE A 36 0.54 10.06 5.06
N TYR A 37 -0.32 11.07 5.23
CA TYR A 37 -0.87 11.88 4.14
C TYR A 37 -0.28 13.30 4.18
N SER A 38 0.27 13.77 3.08
CA SER A 38 0.74 15.16 2.97
C SER A 38 0.48 15.73 1.59
N LYS A 39 0.27 17.05 1.52
CA LYS A 39 0.20 17.80 0.26
C LYS A 39 1.59 18.06 -0.33
N ASP A 40 2.61 18.12 0.53
CA ASP A 40 3.98 18.44 0.16
C ASP A 40 4.94 17.51 0.88
N PHE A 41 5.44 16.50 0.16
CA PHE A 41 6.35 15.50 0.71
C PHE A 41 7.70 16.09 1.16
N THR A 42 8.11 17.26 0.63
CA THR A 42 9.42 17.86 0.94
C THR A 42 9.50 18.39 2.36
N ARG A 43 8.34 18.63 2.99
CA ARG A 43 8.22 19.08 4.37
C ARG A 43 8.07 17.93 5.36
N VAL A 44 7.94 16.70 4.87
CA VAL A 44 7.69 15.53 5.70
C VAL A 44 8.98 15.07 6.36
N ARG A 45 8.88 14.84 7.68
CA ARG A 45 9.95 14.30 8.52
C ARG A 45 9.39 13.11 9.25
N LEU A 46 9.97 11.94 9.05
CA LEU A 46 9.63 10.75 9.83
C LEU A 46 10.47 10.77 11.11
N LEU A 47 9.80 10.50 12.22
CA LEU A 47 10.36 10.44 13.56
C LEU A 47 10.18 9.01 14.08
N PHE A 48 11.28 8.45 14.58
CA PHE A 48 11.32 7.12 15.15
C PHE A 48 11.82 7.24 16.59
N ASP A 49 10.90 7.18 17.53
CA ASP A 49 11.19 7.37 18.96
C ASP A 49 11.28 6.03 19.66
N LEU A 50 12.45 5.75 20.22
CA LEU A 50 12.68 4.58 21.06
C LEU A 50 12.19 4.88 22.47
N VAL A 51 11.20 4.13 22.94
CA VAL A 51 10.56 4.30 24.25
C VAL A 51 10.50 2.96 25.00
N PRO A 52 10.42 2.94 26.34
CA PRO A 52 10.19 1.70 27.08
C PRO A 52 8.75 1.21 26.91
N THR A 53 8.56 -0.08 26.61
CA THR A 53 7.24 -0.68 26.29
C THR A 53 6.24 -0.59 27.44
N TYR A 54 6.70 -0.76 28.69
CA TYR A 54 5.82 -0.86 29.87
C TYR A 54 5.87 0.36 30.80
N ALA A 55 6.42 1.50 30.36
CA ALA A 55 6.58 2.68 31.21
C ALA A 55 5.28 3.47 31.46
N GLY A 56 4.14 3.04 30.93
CA GLY A 56 2.84 3.71 31.11
C GLY A 56 2.73 5.09 30.45
N SER A 57 3.80 5.60 29.84
CA SER A 57 3.82 6.83 29.06
C SER A 57 4.85 6.74 27.93
N THR A 58 4.49 7.23 26.74
CA THR A 58 5.40 7.40 25.59
C THR A 58 6.29 8.64 25.74
N ASN A 59 6.18 9.37 26.86
CA ASN A 59 6.91 10.61 27.09
C ASN A 59 8.39 10.41 27.42
N GLN A 60 8.81 9.18 27.75
CA GLN A 60 10.21 8.88 28.03
C GLN A 60 10.91 8.38 26.77
N ILE A 61 11.43 9.32 25.97
CA ILE A 61 12.22 9.01 24.78
C ILE A 61 13.65 8.65 25.21
N VAL A 62 14.07 7.42 24.91
CA VAL A 62 15.43 6.91 25.15
C VAL A 62 16.36 7.32 24.01
N GLY A 63 15.84 7.32 22.78
CA GLY A 63 16.56 7.80 21.61
C GLY A 63 15.62 8.12 20.46
N ARG A 64 16.11 8.89 19.49
CA ARG A 64 15.34 9.33 18.33
C ARG A 64 16.16 9.19 17.06
N ALA A 65 15.54 8.62 16.03
CA ALA A 65 15.98 8.69 14.64
C ALA A 65 15.08 9.67 13.88
N VAL A 66 15.66 10.47 12.98
CA VAL A 66 14.92 11.42 12.14
C VAL A 66 15.30 11.22 10.68
N ALA A 67 14.29 11.06 9.83
CA ALA A 67 14.46 10.94 8.39
C ALA A 67 13.77 12.12 7.67
N LEU A 68 14.57 12.96 7.01
CA LEU A 68 14.09 14.07 6.19
C LEU A 68 13.79 13.55 4.78
N LEU A 69 12.52 13.44 4.39
CA LEU A 69 12.15 12.84 3.10
C LEU A 69 12.69 13.64 1.90
N SER A 70 12.88 14.96 2.06
CA SER A 70 13.52 15.84 1.07
C SER A 70 15.00 15.52 0.82
N SER A 71 15.72 15.05 1.85
CA SER A 71 17.16 14.76 1.75
C SER A 71 17.43 13.34 1.25
N ILE A 72 16.46 12.44 1.46
CA ILE A 72 16.59 11.01 1.13
C ILE A 72 16.20 10.73 -0.33
N ARG A 73 15.50 11.68 -0.99
CA ARG A 73 15.18 11.60 -2.42
C ARG A 73 16.04 12.57 -3.23
N PRO A 74 17.24 12.19 -3.70
CA PRO A 74 17.83 12.90 -4.82
C PRO A 74 16.90 12.73 -6.03
N SER A 75 16.46 13.86 -6.58
CA SER A 75 15.74 13.92 -7.86
C SER A 75 16.59 13.23 -8.93
N VAL A 76 16.15 12.05 -9.40
CA VAL A 76 16.79 11.40 -10.57
C VAL A 76 16.15 12.00 -11.82
N GLY A 77 16.38 13.29 -12.04
CA GLY A 77 15.73 14.04 -13.10
C GLY A 77 14.28 14.43 -12.77
N SER A 78 13.72 15.30 -13.60
CA SER A 78 12.46 16.02 -13.33
C SER A 78 11.21 15.15 -13.13
N ASN A 79 11.24 13.86 -13.49
CA ASN A 79 10.09 12.96 -13.44
C ASN A 79 10.45 11.50 -13.09
N ARG A 80 11.62 11.22 -12.50
CA ARG A 80 11.95 9.84 -12.08
C ARG A 80 12.19 9.76 -10.59
N ILE A 81 11.70 8.68 -10.01
CA ILE A 81 11.89 8.33 -8.61
C ILE A 81 12.99 7.27 -8.59
N SER A 82 14.03 7.50 -7.79
CA SER A 82 15.00 6.46 -7.51
C SER A 82 14.27 5.28 -6.87
N LEU A 83 14.45 4.06 -7.39
CA LEU A 83 14.02 2.82 -6.74
C LEU A 83 14.85 2.53 -5.47
N GLN A 84 15.56 3.52 -4.92
CA GLN A 84 16.40 3.41 -3.74
C GLN A 84 15.56 2.83 -2.61
N GLY A 85 15.68 1.51 -2.43
CA GLY A 85 16.62 0.90 -1.51
C GLY A 85 16.41 1.32 -0.07
N ASP A 86 16.49 0.35 0.82
CA ASP A 86 16.39 0.54 2.26
C ASP A 86 17.25 1.73 2.74
N ILE A 87 16.64 2.57 3.57
CA ILE A 87 17.25 3.79 4.10
C ILE A 87 17.61 3.52 5.55
N THR A 88 18.88 3.74 5.88
CA THR A 88 19.39 3.60 7.23
C THR A 88 19.64 4.96 7.86
N VAL A 89 19.06 5.21 9.03
CA VAL A 89 19.27 6.41 9.84
C VAL A 89 19.80 6.04 11.23
N PRO A 90 20.72 6.81 11.82
CA PRO A 90 21.20 6.56 13.17
C PRO A 90 20.13 6.91 14.20
N ILE A 91 20.03 6.10 15.25
CA ILE A 91 19.24 6.40 16.44
C ILE A 91 20.17 7.10 17.43
N ILE A 92 19.83 8.33 17.78
CA ILE A 92 20.61 9.18 18.68
C ILE A 92 20.01 9.10 20.09
N ALA A 93 20.82 8.80 21.10
CA ALA A 93 20.37 8.79 22.49
C ALA A 93 19.92 10.19 22.94
N ALA A 94 18.79 10.25 23.65
CA ALA A 94 18.21 11.52 24.09
C ALA A 94 19.12 12.30 25.05
N ASN A 95 19.88 11.60 25.90
CA ASN A 95 20.67 12.22 26.96
C ASN A 95 22.14 12.47 26.58
N THR A 96 22.76 11.56 25.82
CA THR A 96 24.19 11.63 25.50
C THR A 96 24.47 12.16 24.08
N LEU A 97 23.45 12.18 23.22
CA LEU A 97 23.59 12.44 21.77
C LEU A 97 24.52 11.46 21.04
N GLU A 98 24.84 10.34 21.68
CA GLU A 98 25.62 9.26 21.05
C GLU A 98 24.74 8.41 20.15
N VAL A 99 25.36 7.81 19.13
CA VAL A 99 24.69 6.83 18.27
C VAL A 99 24.56 5.52 19.05
N ILE A 100 23.33 5.15 19.39
CA ILE A 100 23.04 3.92 20.15
C ILE A 100 22.55 2.77 19.27
N GLY A 101 22.28 3.05 18.00
CA GLY A 101 21.85 2.06 17.03
C GLY A 101 21.54 2.68 15.68
N THR A 102 21.04 1.85 14.76
CA THR A 102 20.63 2.26 13.43
C THR A 102 19.28 1.66 13.11
N LEU A 103 18.41 2.43 12.46
CA LEU A 103 17.13 1.99 11.96
C LEU A 103 17.18 1.93 10.44
N THR A 104 16.74 0.82 9.88
CA THR A 104 16.61 0.63 8.43
C THR A 104 15.14 0.53 8.06
N PHE A 105 14.67 1.33 7.09
CA PHE A 105 13.27 1.33 6.66
C PHE A 105 13.15 1.62 5.16
N ASN A 106 12.01 1.26 4.57
CA ASN A 106 11.65 1.61 3.19
C ASN A 106 10.37 2.44 3.17
N PHE A 107 10.19 3.30 2.17
CA PHE A 107 8.95 4.06 2.01
C PHE A 107 8.58 4.29 0.54
N LEU A 108 7.27 4.31 0.28
CA LEU A 108 6.70 4.63 -1.02
C LEU A 108 5.90 5.94 -0.93
N VAL A 109 6.14 6.86 -1.87
CA VAL A 109 5.31 8.06 -2.04
C VAL A 109 4.34 7.78 -3.17
N VAL A 110 3.05 7.73 -2.83
CA VAL A 110 1.96 7.54 -3.78
C VAL A 110 1.32 8.89 -4.07
N THR A 111 1.44 9.35 -5.32
CA THR A 111 0.74 10.54 -5.78
C THR A 111 -0.55 10.10 -6.49
N PRO A 112 -1.74 10.49 -6.01
CA PRO A 112 -2.98 10.12 -6.66
C PRO A 112 -3.05 10.73 -8.06
N PHE A 113 -3.51 9.94 -9.03
CA PHE A 113 -3.72 10.42 -10.39
C PHE A 113 -4.86 11.44 -10.41
N SER A 114 -4.65 12.58 -11.06
CA SER A 114 -5.66 13.64 -11.21
C SER A 114 -5.94 13.88 -12.69
N HIS A 115 -7.21 13.85 -13.08
CA HIS A 115 -7.62 14.07 -14.47
C HIS A 115 -8.94 14.87 -14.52
N PRO A 116 -9.09 15.87 -15.41
CA PRO A 116 -10.28 16.73 -15.47
C PRO A 116 -11.61 15.99 -15.72
N LYS A 117 -11.55 14.81 -16.36
CA LYS A 117 -12.72 13.95 -16.59
C LYS A 117 -12.91 12.88 -15.51
N MET A 118 -12.14 12.92 -14.42
CA MET A 118 -12.31 12.03 -13.28
C MET A 118 -13.37 12.59 -12.36
N SER A 119 -14.60 12.09 -12.45
CA SER A 119 -15.65 12.34 -11.47
C SER A 119 -15.59 11.26 -10.38
N LEU A 120 -15.32 11.65 -9.14
CA LEU A 120 -15.49 10.77 -7.98
C LEU A 120 -17.01 10.63 -7.73
N ASN A 121 -17.65 9.68 -8.38
CA ASN A 121 -19.04 9.33 -8.05
C ASN A 121 -19.01 8.42 -6.83
N HIS A 122 -19.83 8.74 -5.82
CA HIS A 122 -19.92 8.03 -4.53
C HIS A 122 -20.12 6.51 -4.68
N ASP A 123 -20.64 6.06 -5.82
CA ASP A 123 -20.92 4.66 -6.12
C ASP A 123 -19.71 3.86 -6.62
N GLN A 124 -18.52 4.49 -6.76
CA GLN A 124 -17.32 3.85 -7.31
C GLN A 124 -16.23 3.50 -6.29
N THR A 125 -16.43 3.79 -5.00
CA THR A 125 -15.55 3.30 -3.91
C THR A 125 -15.90 1.87 -3.49
N TYR A 126 -15.73 0.94 -4.43
CA TYR A 126 -16.05 -0.50 -4.37
C TYR A 126 -15.59 -1.21 -3.08
N TRP A 127 -14.45 -0.82 -2.52
CA TRP A 127 -13.84 -1.51 -1.39
C TRP A 127 -14.52 -1.27 -0.02
N LYS A 128 -15.36 -0.23 0.11
CA LYS A 128 -16.13 0.02 1.34
C LYS A 128 -17.56 -0.55 1.32
N THR A 129 -18.05 -0.97 0.16
CA THR A 129 -19.44 -1.42 -0.04
C THR A 129 -19.57 -2.96 -0.02
N VAL A 130 -18.68 -3.66 0.68
CA VAL A 130 -18.68 -5.13 0.80
C VAL A 130 -19.63 -5.61 1.91
N THR A 131 -20.52 -4.74 2.40
CA THR A 131 -21.47 -5.08 3.48
C THR A 131 -22.68 -5.89 3.00
N ALA A 132 -22.92 -5.98 1.68
CA ALA A 132 -24.02 -6.76 1.11
C ALA A 132 -23.49 -7.97 0.30
N PRO A 133 -24.11 -9.16 0.39
CA PRO A 133 -23.75 -10.30 -0.45
C PRO A 133 -24.02 -9.95 -1.92
N MET A 134 -22.96 -9.88 -2.72
CA MET A 134 -23.04 -9.61 -4.16
C MET A 134 -23.02 -10.93 -4.95
N VAL A 135 -23.81 -10.99 -6.03
CA VAL A 135 -23.81 -12.12 -6.96
C VAL A 135 -22.74 -11.88 -8.04
N ILE A 136 -21.75 -12.77 -8.10
CA ILE A 136 -20.65 -12.70 -9.08
C ILE A 136 -20.80 -13.85 -10.07
N GLY A 137 -20.80 -13.54 -11.36
CA GLY A 137 -20.77 -14.53 -12.44
C GLY A 137 -19.36 -15.08 -12.61
N HIS A 138 -19.12 -16.33 -12.20
CA HIS A 138 -17.85 -17.00 -12.40
C HIS A 138 -17.60 -17.24 -13.90
N ARG A 139 -16.72 -16.46 -14.56
CA ARG A 139 -16.42 -16.56 -16.01
C ARG A 139 -17.59 -16.29 -16.95
N GLY A 140 -18.52 -15.46 -16.49
CA GLY A 140 -19.81 -15.23 -17.11
C GLY A 140 -20.84 -16.23 -16.60
N LEU A 141 -21.81 -16.61 -17.43
CA LEU A 141 -22.79 -17.65 -17.12
C LEU A 141 -22.21 -19.06 -17.38
N CYS A 142 -21.11 -19.41 -16.71
CA CYS A 142 -20.34 -20.65 -16.92
C CYS A 142 -20.99 -21.88 -16.26
N LYS A 143 -22.31 -22.04 -16.38
CA LYS A 143 -23.03 -23.22 -15.85
C LYS A 143 -23.43 -24.16 -16.98
N ASN A 144 -22.55 -25.13 -17.27
CA ASN A 144 -22.82 -26.19 -18.23
C ASN A 144 -23.52 -27.37 -17.55
N PHE A 145 -24.73 -27.70 -17.97
CA PHE A 145 -25.45 -28.88 -17.49
C PHE A 145 -25.24 -30.07 -18.43
N ALA A 146 -24.74 -31.18 -17.90
CA ALA A 146 -24.52 -32.42 -18.65
C ALA A 146 -25.81 -33.00 -19.28
N SER A 147 -26.98 -32.62 -18.76
CA SER A 147 -28.29 -33.07 -19.26
C SER A 147 -28.80 -32.34 -20.51
N ARG A 148 -28.16 -31.23 -20.91
CA ARG A 148 -28.56 -30.46 -22.10
C ARG A 148 -27.77 -30.89 -23.33
N ARG A 149 -28.49 -31.22 -24.41
CA ARG A 149 -27.92 -31.63 -25.71
C ARG A 149 -27.69 -30.45 -26.68
N SER A 150 -27.97 -29.22 -26.27
CA SER A 150 -27.74 -28.00 -27.07
C SER A 150 -26.44 -27.30 -26.67
N LEU A 151 -25.88 -26.51 -27.58
CA LEU A 151 -24.71 -25.66 -27.30
C LEU A 151 -25.03 -24.70 -26.14
N GLN A 152 -24.15 -24.67 -25.14
CA GLN A 152 -24.25 -23.82 -23.97
C GLN A 152 -23.22 -22.68 -24.10
N LEU A 153 -23.48 -21.55 -23.42
CA LEU A 153 -22.62 -20.37 -23.50
C LEU A 153 -21.21 -20.70 -22.99
N GLY A 154 -20.21 -20.43 -23.83
CA GLY A 154 -18.80 -20.62 -23.47
C GLY A 154 -18.37 -19.69 -22.35
N GLU A 155 -17.57 -20.20 -21.43
CA GLU A 155 -16.89 -19.37 -20.43
C GLU A 155 -16.07 -18.28 -21.13
N ASN A 156 -15.81 -17.17 -20.44
CA ASN A 156 -14.86 -16.17 -20.93
C ASN A 156 -15.24 -15.58 -22.31
N THR A 157 -16.55 -15.47 -22.60
CA THR A 157 -17.06 -14.86 -23.84
C THR A 157 -17.92 -13.64 -23.53
N VAL A 158 -17.95 -12.66 -24.43
CA VAL A 158 -18.80 -11.46 -24.27
C VAL A 158 -20.28 -11.83 -24.06
N GLN A 159 -20.75 -12.87 -24.77
CA GLN A 159 -22.12 -13.36 -24.64
C GLN A 159 -22.41 -13.96 -23.25
N SER A 160 -21.47 -14.67 -22.64
CA SER A 160 -21.67 -15.22 -21.29
C SER A 160 -21.65 -14.14 -20.21
N PHE A 161 -20.96 -13.02 -20.43
CA PHE A 161 -20.95 -11.88 -19.51
C PHE A 161 -22.26 -11.10 -19.54
N ILE A 162 -22.78 -10.85 -20.76
CA ILE A 162 -24.09 -10.19 -20.94
C ILE A 162 -25.19 -11.04 -20.31
N ALA A 163 -25.15 -12.36 -20.48
CA ALA A 163 -26.12 -13.26 -19.87
C ALA A 163 -26.04 -13.27 -18.34
N ALA A 164 -24.84 -13.21 -17.75
CA ALA A 164 -24.67 -13.10 -16.30
C ALA A 164 -25.23 -11.77 -15.76
N ALA A 165 -24.95 -10.65 -16.44
CA ALA A 165 -25.48 -9.33 -16.07
C ALA A 165 -27.02 -9.29 -16.15
N ASN A 166 -27.62 -9.88 -17.19
CA ASN A 166 -29.07 -9.96 -17.34
C ASN A 166 -29.75 -10.81 -16.23
N LEU A 167 -29.01 -11.73 -15.62
CA LEU A 167 -29.47 -12.56 -14.48
C LEU A 167 -29.22 -11.90 -13.12
N GLY A 168 -28.81 -10.63 -13.10
CA GLY A 168 -28.60 -9.85 -11.89
C GLY A 168 -27.23 -10.06 -11.26
N ALA A 169 -26.25 -10.64 -11.98
CA ALA A 169 -24.87 -10.62 -11.52
C ALA A 169 -24.34 -9.19 -11.58
N SER A 170 -23.87 -8.68 -10.43
CA SER A 170 -23.30 -7.34 -10.34
C SER A 170 -21.92 -7.27 -11.00
N TYR A 171 -21.20 -8.41 -11.07
CA TYR A 171 -19.86 -8.52 -11.62
C TYR A 171 -19.63 -9.86 -12.30
N VAL A 172 -18.58 -9.93 -13.12
CA VAL A 172 -18.15 -11.15 -13.81
C VAL A 172 -16.65 -11.36 -13.60
N GLU A 173 -16.26 -12.55 -13.15
CA GLU A 173 -14.85 -12.98 -13.09
C GLU A 173 -14.39 -13.37 -14.50
N PHE A 174 -13.13 -13.11 -14.87
CA PHE A 174 -12.56 -13.58 -16.14
C PHE A 174 -11.07 -13.90 -15.97
N GLY A 175 -10.61 -15.01 -16.55
CA GLY A 175 -9.20 -15.39 -16.54
C GLY A 175 -8.42 -14.68 -17.64
N THR A 176 -7.42 -13.87 -17.28
CA THR A 176 -6.53 -13.22 -18.26
C THR A 176 -5.32 -14.11 -18.58
N LEU A 177 -4.99 -14.24 -19.87
CA LEU A 177 -3.71 -14.78 -20.33
C LEU A 177 -2.83 -13.61 -20.80
N ILE A 178 -1.58 -13.56 -20.35
CA ILE A 178 -0.62 -12.57 -20.85
C ILE A 178 -0.13 -13.00 -22.24
N VAL A 179 -0.48 -12.24 -23.28
CA VAL A 179 0.09 -12.39 -24.61
C VAL A 179 1.21 -11.37 -24.78
N ARG A 180 2.44 -11.85 -24.97
CA ARG A 180 3.61 -11.00 -25.20
C ARG A 180 3.59 -10.51 -26.66
N LEU A 181 3.15 -9.28 -26.89
CA LEU A 181 3.28 -8.64 -28.20
C LEU A 181 4.71 -8.12 -28.37
N LYS A 182 5.47 -8.70 -29.29
CA LYS A 182 6.78 -8.18 -29.70
C LYS A 182 6.54 -7.13 -30.79
N LEU A 183 6.68 -5.87 -30.43
CA LEU A 183 6.62 -4.75 -31.37
C LEU A 183 8.07 -4.40 -31.77
N ASP A 184 8.52 -4.93 -32.90
CA ASP A 184 9.82 -4.56 -33.48
C ASP A 184 9.63 -3.26 -34.28
N ILE A 185 10.08 -2.14 -33.71
CA ILE A 185 10.11 -0.83 -34.37
C ILE A 185 11.50 -0.67 -35.00
N TYR A 186 11.55 -0.62 -36.33
CA TYR A 186 12.77 -0.27 -37.07
C TYR A 186 12.82 1.25 -37.26
N PRO A 187 13.87 1.94 -36.78
CA PRO A 187 14.04 3.36 -37.06
C PRO A 187 14.46 3.58 -38.52
N TYR A 188 13.88 4.60 -39.15
CA TYR A 188 14.51 5.32 -40.25
C TYR A 188 15.36 6.46 -39.69
#